data_AF-A0A075HAK4-F1
#
_entry.id   AF-A0A075HAK4-F1
#
_cell.length_a   1.000
_cell.length_b   1.000
_cell.length_c   1.000
_cell.angle_alpha   90.00
_cell.angle_beta   90.00
_cell.angle_gamma   90.00
#
_symmetry.space_group_name_H-M   'P 1'
#
loop_
_entity.id
_entity.type
_entity.pdbx_description
1 polymer ?
#
loop_
_entity_poly.entity_id
_entity_poly.type
_entity_poly.pdbx_seq_one_letter_code
_entity_poly.pdbx_strand_id
1 'polypeptide(L)'
;MVQVTTPEDIEKESKRTIEALYGNSISDFKIREVFALPEFGPRIAWDVQVTFNLEGKKNTVDLEIQEKNGNVTNARLIDTMDPI
;
A
#
# COMPACT_ATOMS: atom_id res chain seq x y z
N MET A 1 10.58 -11.51 -10.88
CA MET A 1 10.26 -10.72 -9.66
C MET A 1 10.52 -9.27 -10.01
N VAL A 2 9.59 -8.37 -9.68
CA VAL A 2 9.71 -6.94 -10.01
C VAL A 2 10.26 -6.25 -8.76
N GLN A 3 11.35 -5.52 -8.90
CA GLN A 3 11.89 -4.70 -7.83
C GLN A 3 10.97 -3.48 -7.68
N VAL A 4 10.63 -3.10 -6.45
CA VAL A 4 9.77 -1.95 -6.16
C VAL A 4 10.66 -0.79 -5.78
N THR A 5 11.03 0.06 -6.73
CA THR A 5 12.04 1.12 -6.50
C THR A 5 11.48 2.51 -6.74
N THR A 6 10.56 2.65 -7.69
CA THR A 6 9.99 3.94 -8.07
C THR A 6 8.62 4.16 -7.43
N PRO A 7 8.13 5.41 -7.35
CA PRO A 7 6.77 5.70 -6.91
C PRO A 7 5.70 4.91 -7.69
N GLU A 8 5.90 4.70 -9.01
CA GLU A 8 5.00 3.93 -9.85
C GLU A 8 5.00 2.43 -9.50
N ASP A 9 6.15 1.87 -9.15
CA ASP A 9 6.22 0.49 -8.66
C ASP A 9 5.47 0.34 -7.33
N ILE A 10 5.65 1.31 -6.43
CA ILE A 10 5.00 1.34 -5.12
C ILE A 10 3.49 1.41 -5.31
N GLU A 11 3.00 2.32 -6.16
CA GLU A 11 1.57 2.44 -6.47
C GLU A 11 1.00 1.15 -7.06
N LYS A 12 1.70 0.56 -8.03
CA LYS A 12 1.28 -0.68 -8.68
C LYS A 12 1.20 -1.84 -7.71
N GLU A 13 2.23 -2.07 -6.91
CA GLU A 13 2.27 -3.22 -5.98
C GLU A 13 1.31 -3.00 -4.80
N SER A 14 1.19 -1.76 -4.31
CA SER A 14 0.21 -1.41 -3.28
C SER A 14 -1.22 -1.66 -3.76
N LYS A 15 -1.58 -1.16 -4.96
CA LYS A 15 -2.91 -1.35 -5.54
C LYS A 15 -3.20 -2.82 -5.77
N ARG A 16 -2.26 -3.56 -6.37
CA ARG A 16 -2.37 -5.01 -6.57
C ARG A 16 -2.61 -5.76 -5.26
N THR A 17 -1.92 -5.36 -4.19
CA THR A 17 -2.09 -5.96 -2.86
C THR A 17 -3.47 -5.68 -2.29
N ILE A 18 -3.96 -4.44 -2.39
CA ILE A 18 -5.31 -4.09 -1.94
C ILE A 18 -6.36 -4.87 -2.75
N GLU A 19 -6.23 -4.93 -4.07
CA GLU A 19 -7.15 -5.70 -4.93
C GLU A 19 -7.15 -7.20 -4.58
N ALA A 20 -6.00 -7.76 -4.21
CA ALA A 20 -5.90 -9.15 -3.77
C ALA A 20 -6.56 -9.41 -2.40
N LEU A 21 -6.51 -8.43 -1.49
CA LEU A 21 -7.06 -8.55 -0.13
C LEU A 21 -8.57 -8.22 -0.06
N TYR A 22 -9.02 -7.23 -0.82
CA TYR A 22 -10.34 -6.64 -0.72
C TYR A 22 -11.20 -6.80 -1.98
N GLY A 23 -10.64 -7.38 -3.04
CA GLY A 23 -11.30 -7.54 -4.34
C GLY A 23 -11.15 -6.33 -5.26
N ASN A 24 -11.61 -6.48 -6.50
CA ASN A 24 -11.41 -5.50 -7.58
C ASN A 24 -12.46 -4.37 -7.59
N SER A 25 -13.36 -4.32 -6.60
CA SER A 25 -14.42 -3.30 -6.49
C SER A 25 -14.00 -2.05 -5.70
N ILE A 26 -12.69 -1.87 -5.46
CA ILE A 26 -12.16 -0.67 -4.82
C ILE A 26 -12.20 0.53 -5.76
N SER A 27 -12.44 1.73 -5.22
CA SER A 27 -12.33 2.99 -5.97
C SER A 27 -11.47 4.01 -5.21
N ASP A 28 -11.13 5.11 -5.88
CA ASP A 28 -10.43 6.25 -5.27
C ASP A 28 -9.13 5.88 -4.54
N PHE A 29 -8.43 4.86 -5.06
CA PHE A 29 -7.15 4.41 -4.52
C PHE A 29 -6.12 5.55 -4.55
N LYS A 30 -5.47 5.81 -3.41
CA LYS A 30 -4.44 6.83 -3.26
C LYS A 30 -3.37 6.36 -2.27
N ILE A 31 -2.11 6.60 -2.62
CA ILE A 31 -1.02 6.61 -1.65
C ILE A 31 -1.15 7.88 -0.80
N ARG A 32 -1.00 7.74 0.52
CA ARG A 32 -1.00 8.83 1.49
C ARG A 32 0.42 9.19 1.91
N GLU A 33 1.18 8.17 2.28
CA GLU A 33 2.52 8.31 2.83
C GLU A 33 3.40 7.15 2.35
N VAL A 34 4.69 7.42 2.20
CA VAL A 34 5.69 6.43 1.82
C VAL A 34 6.95 6.71 2.62
N PHE A 35 7.43 5.73 3.38
CA PHE A 35 8.70 5.79 4.10
C PHE A 35 9.63 4.66 3.67
N ALA A 36 10.92 4.96 3.61
CA ALA A 36 11.95 3.95 3.39
C ALA A 36 12.21 3.18 4.69
N LEU A 37 12.38 1.86 4.59
CA LEU A 37 12.78 1.00 5.70
C LEU A 37 14.12 0.32 5.40
N PRO A 38 15.15 0.44 6.27
CA PRO A 38 15.23 1.43 7.35
C PRO A 38 15.26 2.87 6.80
N GLU A 39 14.93 3.85 7.63
CA GLU A 39 14.96 5.28 7.26
C GLU A 39 16.38 5.75 6.89
N PHE A 40 17.38 5.18 7.56
CA PHE A 40 18.80 5.48 7.33
C PHE A 40 19.55 4.23 6.87
N GLY A 41 20.35 4.38 5.81
CA GLY A 41 21.16 3.30 5.23
C GLY A 41 20.52 2.65 4.00
N PRO A 42 21.00 1.46 3.59
CA PRO A 42 20.45 0.77 2.44
C PRO A 42 19.00 0.37 2.70
N ARG A 43 18.08 0.96 1.95
CA ARG A 43 16.66 0.61 1.97
C ARG A 43 16.47 -0.84 1.53
N ILE A 44 15.58 -1.54 2.23
CA ILE A 44 15.20 -2.94 1.98
C ILE A 44 13.70 -3.11 1.77
N ALA A 45 12.90 -2.15 2.23
CA ALA A 45 11.45 -2.16 2.12
C ALA A 45 10.87 -0.74 2.11
N TRP A 46 9.57 -0.67 1.85
CA TRP A 46 8.74 0.52 1.94
C TRP A 46 7.65 0.31 2.97
N ASP A 47 7.47 1.29 3.85
CA ASP A 47 6.24 1.45 4.63
C ASP A 47 5.31 2.38 3.84
N VAL A 48 4.13 1.90 3.48
CA VAL A 48 3.21 2.60 2.57
C VAL A 48 1.83 2.66 3.19
N GLN A 49 1.33 3.86 3.41
CA GLN A 49 -0.06 4.05 3.79
C GLN A 49 -0.89 4.35 2.55
N VAL A 50 -1.99 3.61 2.37
CA VAL A 50 -2.93 3.80 1.25
C VAL A 50 -4.35 4.04 1.75
N THR A 51 -5.13 4.72 0.93
CA THR A 51 -6.58 4.86 1.12
C THR A 51 -7.33 4.42 -0.11
N PHE A 52 -8.51 3.84 0.07
CA PHE A 52 -9.43 3.47 -1.01
C PHE A 52 -10.87 3.40 -0.48
N ASN A 53 -11.84 3.49 -1.37
CA ASN A 53 -13.24 3.29 -1.08
C ASN A 53 -13.63 1.84 -1.35
N LEU A 54 -14.42 1.25 -0.45
CA LEU A 54 -15.04 -0.07 -0.59
C LEU A 54 -16.41 -0.02 0.08
N GLU A 55 -17.46 -0.42 -0.64
CA GLU A 55 -18.84 -0.47 -0.13
C GLU A 55 -19.30 0.85 0.54
N GLY A 56 -18.93 1.98 -0.06
CA GLY A 56 -19.28 3.32 0.46
C GLY A 56 -18.46 3.76 1.67
N LYS A 57 -17.48 2.99 2.12
CA LYS A 57 -16.58 3.33 3.23
C LYS A 57 -15.18 3.61 2.73
N LYS A 58 -14.52 4.62 3.32
CA LYS A 58 -13.12 4.90 3.05
C LYS A 58 -12.26 4.14 4.04
N ASN A 59 -11.36 3.32 3.53
CA ASN A 59 -10.45 2.49 4.30
C ASN A 59 -9.03 3.06 4.21
N THR A 60 -8.27 2.92 5.30
CA THR A 60 -6.84 3.26 5.36
C THR A 60 -6.06 2.01 5.76
N VAL A 61 -5.06 1.64 4.96
CA VAL A 61 -4.26 0.43 5.16
C VAL A 61 -2.78 0.78 5.14
N ASP A 62 -2.02 0.26 6.10
CA ASP A 62 -0.55 0.24 6.09
C ASP A 62 -0.05 -1.03 5.41
N LEU A 63 0.95 -0.90 4.55
CA LEU A 63 1.62 -1.98 3.85
C LEU A 63 3.13 -1.91 4.08
N GLU A 64 3.77 -3.05 4.33
CA GLU A 64 5.22 -3.18 4.26
C GLU A 64 5.60 -3.97 3.01
N ILE A 65 6.28 -3.33 2.05
CA ILE A 65 6.62 -3.90 0.74
C ILE A 65 8.12 -4.06 0.61
N GLN A 66 8.62 -5.28 0.46
CA GLN A 66 10.05 -5.52 0.23
C GLN A 66 10.51 -4.98 -1.13
N GLU A 67 11.52 -4.11 -1.13
CA GLU A 67 12.03 -3.48 -2.35
C GLU A 67 12.53 -4.51 -3.37
N LYS A 68 13.24 -5.55 -2.90
CA LYS A 68 13.91 -6.53 -3.77
C LYS A 68 12.98 -7.33 -4.68
N ASN A 69 11.72 -7.51 -4.30
CA ASN A 69 10.81 -8.44 -5.00
C ASN A 69 9.33 -8.08 -4.95
N GLY A 70 8.94 -7.01 -4.25
CA GLY A 70 7.56 -6.59 -4.06
C GLY A 70 6.76 -7.45 -3.08
N ASN A 71 7.40 -8.36 -2.35
CA ASN A 71 6.67 -9.16 -1.36
C ASN A 71 6.14 -8.26 -0.24
N VAL A 72 4.84 -8.33 0.00
CA VAL A 72 4.21 -7.67 1.14
C VAL A 72 4.36 -8.54 2.39
N THR A 73 5.11 -8.04 3.37
CA THR A 73 5.39 -8.72 4.64
C THR A 73 4.39 -8.37 5.73
N ASN A 74 3.71 -7.22 5.58
CA ASN A 74 2.67 -6.77 6.49
C ASN A 74 1.59 -6.01 5.71
N ALA A 75 0.33 -6.22 6.08
CA ALA A 75 -0.80 -5.45 5.61
C ALA A 75 -1.81 -5.30 6.75
N ARG A 76 -2.08 -4.06 7.17
CA ARG A 76 -2.91 -3.77 8.35
C ARG A 76 -3.92 -2.69 8.03
N LEU A 77 -5.22 -2.99 8.20
CA LEU A 77 -6.27 -1.98 8.24
C LEU A 77 -6.10 -1.12 9.50
N ILE A 78 -5.98 0.19 9.32
CA ILE A 78 -5.78 1.17 10.39
C ILE A 78 -7.11 1.85 10.75
N ASP A 79 -7.91 2.17 9.73
CA ASP A 79 -9.13 2.96 9.88
C ASP A 79 -10.15 2.66 8.79
N THR A 80 -11.42 2.84 9.15
CA THR A 80 -12.57 2.79 8.25
C THR A 80 -13.54 3.90 8.65
N MET A 81 -13.79 4.83 7.73
CA MET A 81 -14.67 5.98 7.96
C MET A 81 -15.81 6.04 6.94
N ASP A 82 -16.96 6.56 7.38
CA ASP A 82 -18.03 6.96 6.48
C ASP A 82 -17.64 8.31 5.83
N PRO A 83 -17.60 8.42 4.49
CA PRO A 83 -17.36 9.68 3.81
C PRO A 83 -18.45 10.71 4.15
N ILE A 84 -18.05 11.97 4.34
CA ILE A 84 -18.95 13.10 4.59
C ILE A 84 -19.53 13.62 3.27
#